data_AF-A0A1I3Q0D8-F1
#
_entry.id   AF-A0A1I3Q0D8-F1
#
_cell.length_a   1.000
_cell.length_b   1.000
_cell.length_c   1.000
_cell.angle_alpha   90.00
_cell.angle_beta   90.00
_cell.angle_gamma   90.00
#
_symmetry.space_group_name_H-M   'P 1'
#
loop_
_entity.id
_entity.type
_entity.pdbx_description
1 polymer ?
#
loop_
_entity_poly.entity_id
_entity_poly.type
_entity_poly.pdbx_seq_one_letter_code
_entity_poly.pdbx_strand_id
1 'polypeptide(L)'
;MDQSQDFVSRMHRASRRSRKGIDVVGPAQTRTHARNQRLAEILERHRAEGVHRGRYEEPHLKITRVVSYVMAFAMGGLAAMIARVLRYQISGAELQATGDMDFVIDVVFAISIAFLLREIVSLSAVKRMGTQLAGILLAIMTMHNMVHAMPETFSRLFSAQWVEHVTATTEPKTLYFRGHSYHI
;
A
#
# COMPACT_ATOMS: atom_id res chain seq x y z
N MET A 1 69.98 -51.23 35.43
CA MET A 1 69.24 -49.95 35.40
C MET A 1 68.47 -49.76 34.08
N ASP A 2 67.98 -50.84 33.45
CA ASP A 2 67.54 -50.80 32.04
C ASP A 2 66.02 -50.95 31.85
N GLN A 3 65.34 -51.66 32.77
CA GLN A 3 63.89 -51.89 32.68
C GLN A 3 63.04 -50.64 32.89
N SER A 4 63.48 -49.66 33.69
CA SER A 4 62.69 -48.45 33.93
C SER A 4 62.67 -47.53 32.70
N GLN A 5 63.78 -47.46 31.97
CA GLN A 5 63.87 -46.67 30.73
C GLN A 5 63.07 -47.31 29.60
N ASP A 6 63.04 -48.63 29.53
CA ASP A 6 62.25 -49.37 28.55
C ASP A 6 60.74 -49.23 28.83
N PHE A 7 60.34 -49.16 30.10
CA PHE A 7 58.96 -48.89 30.49
C PHE A 7 58.52 -47.44 30.17
N VAL A 8 59.36 -46.46 30.48
CA VAL A 8 59.08 -45.03 30.20
C VAL A 8 58.99 -44.77 28.69
N SER A 9 59.86 -45.40 27.90
CA SER A 9 59.84 -45.26 26.43
C SER A 9 58.65 -45.97 25.78
N ARG A 10 58.11 -47.05 26.39
CA ARG A 10 56.82 -47.65 25.99
C ARG A 10 55.63 -46.75 26.34
N MET A 11 55.60 -46.13 27.52
CA MET A 11 54.55 -45.16 27.87
C MET A 11 54.55 -43.93 26.95
N HIS A 12 55.72 -43.40 26.60
CA HIS A 12 55.82 -42.31 25.62
C HIS A 12 55.36 -42.71 24.21
N ARG A 13 55.55 -43.97 23.82
CA ARG A 13 55.03 -44.50 22.54
C ARG A 13 53.52 -44.68 22.56
N ALA A 14 52.96 -45.16 23.68
CA ALA A 14 51.51 -45.33 23.84
C ALA A 14 50.77 -43.98 23.87
N SER A 15 51.32 -42.96 24.54
CA SER A 15 50.72 -41.62 24.60
C SER A 15 50.83 -40.85 23.28
N ARG A 16 51.89 -41.05 22.49
CA ARG A 16 52.03 -40.43 21.15
C ARG A 16 51.12 -41.07 20.09
N ARG A 17 50.77 -42.37 20.22
CA ARG A 17 49.91 -43.05 19.23
C ARG A 17 48.42 -42.73 19.40
N SER A 18 48.02 -42.26 20.58
CA SER A 18 46.63 -41.84 20.86
C SER A 18 46.25 -40.46 20.26
N ARG A 19 47.23 -39.74 19.71
CA ARG A 19 47.04 -38.39 19.15
C ARG A 19 47.32 -38.33 17.64
N LYS A 20 47.13 -39.44 16.92
CA LYS A 20 47.09 -39.44 15.46
C LYS A 20 45.62 -39.49 15.05
N GLY A 21 45.11 -38.34 14.65
CA GLY A 21 43.70 -38.00 14.51
C GLY A 21 42.85 -39.10 13.87
N ILE A 22 42.08 -39.76 14.72
CA ILE A 22 40.74 -40.13 14.31
C ILE A 22 39.94 -38.90 14.72
N ASP A 23 39.65 -38.00 13.78
CA ASP A 23 38.55 -37.06 13.94
C ASP A 23 37.32 -37.94 14.11
N VAL A 24 36.99 -38.25 15.37
CA VAL A 24 35.73 -38.89 15.75
C VAL A 24 34.67 -37.79 15.56
N VAL A 25 34.37 -37.51 14.30
CA VAL A 25 33.23 -36.72 13.89
C VAL A 25 32.03 -37.51 14.37
N GLY A 26 31.47 -37.12 15.51
CA GLY A 26 30.31 -37.81 16.10
C GLY A 26 29.16 -37.91 15.09
N PRO A 27 28.22 -38.86 15.26
CA PRO A 27 27.12 -39.08 14.30
C PRO A 27 26.21 -37.85 14.10
N ALA A 28 26.27 -36.88 15.01
CA ALA A 28 25.62 -35.58 14.86
C ALA A 28 26.36 -34.64 13.90
N GLN A 29 27.70 -34.70 13.88
CA GLN A 29 28.58 -33.81 13.13
C GLN A 29 28.72 -34.25 11.66
N THR A 30 28.58 -35.55 11.38
CA THR A 30 28.45 -36.07 9.99
C THR A 30 27.14 -35.63 9.35
N ARG A 31 26.03 -35.58 10.11
CA ARG A 31 24.74 -35.08 9.61
C ARG A 31 24.76 -33.60 9.29
N THR A 32 25.37 -32.77 10.13
CA THR A 32 25.53 -31.34 9.83
C THR A 32 26.48 -31.11 8.66
N HIS A 33 27.57 -31.87 8.55
CA HIS A 33 28.45 -31.78 7.39
C HIS A 33 27.73 -32.15 6.08
N ALA A 34 26.98 -33.25 6.07
CA ALA A 34 26.21 -33.66 4.90
C ALA A 34 25.11 -32.62 4.54
N ARG A 35 24.46 -32.03 5.55
CA ARG A 35 23.47 -30.97 5.34
C ARG A 35 24.11 -29.70 4.76
N ASN A 36 25.26 -29.30 5.28
CA ASN A 36 25.97 -28.11 4.83
C ASN A 36 26.51 -28.28 3.40
N GLN A 37 26.96 -29.48 3.03
CA GLN A 37 27.33 -29.81 1.65
C GLN A 37 26.13 -29.74 0.70
N ARG A 38 24.98 -30.30 1.08
CA ARG A 38 23.74 -30.16 0.28
C ARG A 38 23.29 -28.72 0.13
N LEU A 39 23.42 -27.90 1.17
CA LEU A 39 23.10 -26.48 1.10
C LEU A 39 24.04 -25.75 0.15
N ALA A 40 25.34 -26.05 0.19
CA ALA A 40 26.31 -25.47 -0.74
C ALA A 40 25.98 -25.86 -2.19
N GLU A 41 25.60 -27.12 -2.43
CA GLU A 41 25.20 -27.59 -3.76
C GLU A 41 23.88 -26.92 -4.23
N ILE A 42 22.89 -26.77 -3.35
CA ILE A 42 21.64 -26.05 -3.65
C ILE A 42 21.91 -24.57 -3.95
N LEU A 43 22.80 -23.93 -3.19
CA LEU A 43 23.18 -22.53 -3.40
C LEU A 43 23.99 -22.35 -4.69
N GLU A 44 24.88 -23.29 -5.03
CA GLU A 44 25.57 -23.28 -6.32
C GLU A 44 24.62 -23.52 -7.48
N ARG A 45 23.65 -24.44 -7.35
CA ARG A 45 22.57 -24.61 -8.34
C ARG A 45 21.77 -23.32 -8.49
N HIS A 46 21.36 -22.67 -7.40
CA HIS A 46 20.68 -21.37 -7.48
C HIS A 46 21.54 -20.25 -8.06
N ARG A 47 22.86 -20.30 -7.88
CA ARG A 47 23.81 -19.34 -8.43
C ARG A 47 24.08 -19.58 -9.92
N ALA A 48 24.18 -20.83 -10.35
CA ALA A 48 24.40 -21.27 -11.73
C ALA A 48 23.11 -21.18 -12.57
N GLU A 49 21.94 -21.44 -11.97
CA GLU A 49 20.61 -21.13 -12.50
C GLU A 49 20.30 -19.62 -12.47
N GLY A 50 21.25 -18.83 -11.96
CA GLY A 50 21.46 -17.43 -12.31
C GLY A 50 20.18 -16.62 -12.47
N VAL A 51 19.36 -16.49 -11.42
CA VAL A 51 18.25 -15.51 -11.38
C VAL A 51 17.46 -15.47 -12.70
N HIS A 52 17.22 -16.61 -13.34
CA HIS A 52 16.25 -16.74 -14.41
C HIS A 52 14.90 -17.12 -13.82
N ARG A 53 14.50 -16.39 -12.77
CA ARG A 53 13.08 -16.11 -12.59
C ARG A 53 12.77 -15.17 -13.75
N GLY A 54 12.47 -15.76 -14.90
CA GLY A 54 11.96 -15.06 -16.06
C GLY A 54 10.97 -14.05 -15.52
N ARG A 55 11.35 -12.78 -15.63
CA ARG A 55 10.41 -11.69 -15.50
C ARG A 55 9.45 -11.97 -16.62
N TYR A 56 8.37 -12.68 -16.31
CA TYR A 56 7.15 -12.57 -17.07
C TYR A 56 6.85 -11.08 -17.02
N GLU A 57 7.34 -10.36 -18.03
CA GLU A 57 6.84 -9.06 -18.47
C GLU A 57 5.39 -9.33 -18.84
N GLU A 58 4.56 -9.52 -17.82
CA GLU A 58 3.16 -9.81 -17.97
C GLU A 58 2.49 -8.47 -18.31
N PRO A 59 1.96 -8.30 -19.54
CA PRO A 59 1.25 -7.08 -19.91
C PRO A 59 0.05 -6.81 -18.99
N HIS A 60 -0.40 -7.81 -18.22
CA HIS A 60 -1.43 -7.65 -17.19
C HIS A 60 -1.03 -6.67 -16.09
N LEU A 61 0.26 -6.51 -15.74
CA LEU A 61 0.69 -5.60 -14.66
C LEU A 61 0.41 -4.13 -14.99
N LYS A 62 0.45 -3.76 -16.28
CA LYS A 62 0.15 -2.38 -16.72
C LYS A 62 -1.35 -2.12 -16.66
N ILE A 63 -2.18 -3.05 -17.15
CA ILE A 63 -3.64 -2.94 -17.13
C ILE A 63 -4.14 -2.92 -15.68
N THR A 64 -3.71 -3.87 -14.85
CA THR A 64 -4.07 -3.90 -13.42
C THR A 64 -3.66 -2.61 -12.73
N ARG A 65 -2.50 -2.03 -13.08
CA ARG A 65 -2.04 -0.75 -12.52
C ARG A 65 -2.91 0.44 -12.91
N VAL A 66 -3.30 0.55 -14.18
CA VAL A 66 -4.21 1.61 -14.67
C VAL A 66 -5.59 1.47 -14.04
N VAL A 67 -6.16 0.26 -14.07
CA VAL A 67 -7.48 -0.04 -13.47
C VAL A 67 -7.51 0.35 -11.99
N SER A 68 -6.45 0.06 -11.25
CA SER A 68 -6.38 0.40 -9.83
C SER A 68 -6.14 1.89 -9.55
N TYR A 69 -5.58 2.66 -10.50
CA TYR A 69 -5.57 4.13 -10.40
C TYR A 69 -6.97 4.72 -10.64
N VAL A 70 -7.68 4.19 -11.65
CA VAL A 70 -9.07 4.57 -11.92
C VAL A 70 -9.97 4.26 -10.72
N MET A 71 -9.82 3.07 -10.12
CA MET A 71 -10.58 2.70 -8.93
C MET A 71 -10.24 3.59 -7.73
N ALA A 72 -8.97 3.93 -7.51
CA ALA A 72 -8.58 4.84 -6.43
C ALA A 72 -9.15 6.26 -6.64
N PHE A 73 -9.16 6.74 -7.88
CA PHE A 73 -9.77 8.00 -8.26
C PHE A 73 -11.28 8.00 -8.00
N ALA A 74 -11.98 6.98 -8.49
CA ALA A 74 -13.43 6.83 -8.31
C ALA A 74 -13.81 6.71 -6.82
N MET A 75 -13.03 5.96 -6.04
CA MET A 75 -13.22 5.82 -4.60
C MET A 75 -13.03 7.16 -3.87
N GLY A 76 -12.06 7.97 -4.30
CA GLY A 76 -11.89 9.34 -3.80
C GLY A 76 -13.09 10.24 -4.10
N GLY A 77 -13.57 10.23 -5.35
CA GLY A 77 -14.76 11.00 -5.74
C GLY A 77 -16.03 10.57 -5.00
N LEU A 78 -16.23 9.27 -4.81
CA LEU A 78 -17.34 8.73 -4.01
C LEU A 78 -17.24 9.13 -2.53
N ALA A 79 -16.03 9.12 -1.95
CA ALA A 79 -15.84 9.59 -0.58
C ALA A 79 -16.20 11.07 -0.42
N ALA A 80 -15.84 11.92 -1.40
CA ALA A 80 -16.21 13.33 -1.41
C ALA A 80 -17.73 13.53 -1.53
N MET A 81 -18.40 12.76 -2.40
CA MET A 81 -19.87 12.74 -2.49
C MET A 81 -20.53 12.39 -1.16
N ILE A 82 -20.11 11.28 -0.54
CA ILE A 82 -20.68 10.82 0.74
C ILE A 82 -20.39 11.82 1.86
N ALA A 83 -19.19 12.42 1.89
CA ALA A 83 -18.83 13.47 2.83
C ALA A 83 -19.76 14.66 2.72
N ARG A 84 -20.03 15.11 1.50
CA ARG A 84 -20.94 16.21 1.22
C ARG A 84 -22.35 15.89 1.70
N VAL A 85 -22.88 14.68 1.40
CA VAL A 85 -24.22 14.27 1.83
C VAL A 85 -24.31 14.21 3.36
N LEU A 86 -23.36 13.57 4.02
CA LEU A 86 -23.36 13.45 5.49
C LEU A 86 -23.24 14.82 6.15
N ARG A 87 -22.38 15.69 5.64
CA ARG A 87 -22.26 17.06 6.13
C ARG A 87 -23.58 17.80 5.97
N TYR A 88 -24.24 17.68 4.82
CA TYR A 88 -25.56 18.29 4.61
C TYR A 88 -26.59 17.78 5.62
N GLN A 89 -26.67 16.46 5.85
CA GLN A 89 -27.61 15.86 6.80
C GLN A 89 -27.37 16.26 8.25
N ILE A 90 -26.11 16.45 8.65
CA ILE A 90 -25.74 16.85 10.01
C ILE A 90 -25.92 18.36 10.22
N SER A 91 -25.60 19.17 9.21
CA SER A 91 -25.54 20.64 9.34
C SER A 91 -26.83 21.35 8.93
N GLY A 92 -27.70 20.71 8.13
CA GLY A 92 -28.98 21.25 7.66
C GLY A 92 -28.89 22.41 6.65
N ALA A 93 -27.78 23.15 6.61
CA ALA A 93 -27.46 24.19 5.65
C ALA A 93 -25.94 24.40 5.60
N GLU A 94 -25.43 24.93 4.49
CA GLU A 94 -24.03 25.33 4.37
C GLU A 94 -23.71 26.31 5.51
N LEU A 95 -22.76 25.91 6.37
CA LEU A 95 -22.13 26.86 7.29
C LEU A 95 -21.69 28.04 6.43
N GLN A 96 -22.12 29.26 6.77
CA GLN A 96 -21.64 30.50 6.15
C GLN A 96 -20.16 30.73 6.47
N ALA A 97 -19.31 29.79 6.05
CA ALA A 97 -17.88 29.92 6.14
C ALA A 97 -17.39 30.65 4.87
N THR A 98 -16.30 31.38 5.00
CA THR A 98 -15.58 31.89 3.82
C THR A 98 -15.21 30.70 2.91
N GLY A 99 -15.28 30.87 1.58
CA GLY A 99 -15.12 29.75 0.64
C GLY A 99 -13.84 28.92 0.80
N ASP A 100 -12.80 29.49 1.41
CA ASP A 100 -11.59 28.76 1.83
C ASP A 100 -11.85 27.78 2.99
N MET A 101 -12.62 28.17 4.01
CA MET A 101 -12.95 27.29 5.14
C MET A 101 -13.88 26.15 4.71
N ASP A 102 -14.87 26.41 3.84
CA ASP A 102 -15.75 25.34 3.37
C ASP A 102 -15.00 24.28 2.57
N PHE A 103 -14.06 24.71 1.73
CA PHE A 103 -13.18 23.80 1.00
C PHE A 103 -12.32 22.96 1.96
N VAL A 104 -11.71 23.57 2.99
CA VAL A 104 -10.89 22.86 3.97
C VAL A 104 -11.71 21.80 4.71
N ILE A 105 -12.91 22.15 5.18
CA ILE A 105 -13.78 21.22 5.90
C ILE A 105 -14.19 20.06 4.99
N ASP A 106 -14.56 20.34 3.73
CA ASP A 106 -14.93 19.30 2.76
C ASP A 106 -13.77 18.34 2.48
N VAL A 107 -12.55 18.86 2.32
CA VAL A 107 -11.36 18.02 2.14
C VAL A 107 -11.12 17.15 3.36
N VAL A 108 -11.22 17.69 4.58
CA VAL A 108 -11.01 16.92 5.82
C VAL A 108 -12.06 15.80 5.97
N PHE A 109 -13.33 16.11 5.72
CA PHE A 109 -14.41 15.11 5.76
C PHE A 109 -14.24 14.05 4.67
N ALA A 110 -13.94 14.46 3.43
CA ALA A 110 -13.72 13.55 2.32
C ALA A 110 -12.52 12.62 2.58
N ILE A 111 -11.42 13.14 3.11
CA ILE A 111 -10.27 12.34 3.54
C ILE A 111 -10.68 11.35 4.63
N SER A 112 -11.42 11.80 5.65
CA SER A 112 -11.86 10.93 6.75
C SER A 112 -12.72 9.77 6.25
N ILE A 113 -13.68 10.03 5.37
CA ILE A 113 -14.51 8.99 4.74
C ILE A 113 -13.71 8.11 3.81
N ALA A 114 -12.78 8.69 3.03
CA ALA A 114 -11.86 7.94 2.19
C ALA A 114 -11.03 6.96 3.01
N PHE A 115 -10.58 7.33 4.21
CA PHE A 115 -9.91 6.42 5.14
C PHE A 115 -10.85 5.33 5.67
N LEU A 116 -12.08 5.67 6.07
CA LEU A 116 -13.06 4.68 6.54
C LEU A 116 -13.41 3.65 5.45
N LEU A 117 -13.72 4.12 4.23
CA LEU A 117 -14.00 3.24 3.09
C LEU A 117 -12.79 2.38 2.75
N ARG A 118 -11.58 2.92 2.88
CA ARG A 118 -10.35 2.20 2.63
C ARG A 118 -10.05 1.14 3.68
N GLU A 119 -10.39 1.41 4.94
CA GLU A 119 -10.31 0.43 6.02
C GLU A 119 -11.26 -0.74 5.76
N ILE A 120 -12.49 -0.46 5.31
CA ILE A 120 -13.48 -1.47 4.91
C ILE A 120 -13.00 -2.33 3.73
N VAL A 121 -12.24 -1.75 2.79
CA VAL A 121 -11.76 -2.45 1.57
C VAL A 121 -10.44 -3.21 1.77
N SER A 122 -9.75 -3.04 2.90
CA SER A 122 -8.52 -3.72 3.32
C SER A 122 -7.21 -3.48 2.49
N LEU A 123 -6.22 -2.94 3.21
CA LEU A 123 -4.74 -3.11 3.18
C LEU A 123 -3.86 -3.01 1.90
N SER A 124 -4.29 -3.11 0.65
CA SER A 124 -3.32 -3.10 -0.48
C SER A 124 -3.01 -1.71 -1.10
N ALA A 125 -3.74 -0.66 -0.73
CA ALA A 125 -3.79 0.59 -1.52
C ALA A 125 -2.93 1.77 -1.01
N VAL A 126 -1.96 1.57 -0.09
CA VAL A 126 -1.15 2.68 0.46
C VAL A 126 -0.37 3.44 -0.62
N LYS A 127 0.05 2.75 -1.69
CA LYS A 127 0.77 3.39 -2.80
C LYS A 127 -0.06 4.33 -3.67
N ARG A 128 -1.38 4.48 -3.44
CA ARG A 128 -2.31 5.20 -4.35
C ARG A 128 -3.02 6.38 -3.71
N MET A 129 -2.58 6.79 -2.52
CA MET A 129 -3.20 7.87 -1.75
C MET A 129 -3.25 9.20 -2.52
N GLY A 130 -2.23 9.51 -3.34
CA GLY A 130 -2.21 10.73 -4.16
C GLY A 130 -3.31 10.76 -5.24
N THR A 131 -3.59 9.63 -5.89
CA THR A 131 -4.66 9.55 -6.91
C THR A 131 -6.05 9.62 -6.28
N GLN A 132 -6.20 9.06 -5.08
CA GLN A 132 -7.43 9.19 -4.31
C GLN A 132 -7.67 10.65 -3.90
N LEU A 133 -6.61 11.35 -3.44
CA LEU A 133 -6.67 12.79 -3.14
C LEU A 133 -7.04 13.60 -4.39
N ALA A 134 -6.43 13.30 -5.55
CA ALA A 134 -6.78 13.96 -6.81
C ALA A 134 -8.25 13.74 -7.19
N GLY A 135 -8.79 12.53 -6.96
CA GLY A 135 -10.21 12.23 -7.16
C GLY A 135 -11.14 13.00 -6.22
N ILE A 136 -10.77 13.13 -4.95
CA ILE A 136 -11.49 13.96 -3.98
C ILE A 136 -11.52 15.42 -4.45
N LEU A 137 -10.34 15.97 -4.75
CA LEU A 137 -10.20 17.38 -5.15
C LEU A 137 -10.99 17.67 -6.43
N LEU A 138 -10.87 16.82 -7.45
CA LEU A 138 -11.62 17.00 -8.69
C LEU A 138 -13.13 16.90 -8.45
N ALA A 139 -13.58 15.93 -7.65
CA ALA A 139 -15.00 15.79 -7.32
C ALA A 139 -15.53 17.03 -6.59
N ILE A 140 -14.81 17.56 -5.60
CA ILE A 140 -15.18 18.80 -4.91
C ILE A 140 -15.28 19.97 -5.90
N MET A 141 -14.30 20.14 -6.78
CA MET A 141 -14.22 21.26 -7.72
C MET A 141 -15.21 21.17 -8.89
N THR A 142 -15.76 19.99 -9.19
CA THR A 142 -16.63 19.74 -10.35
C THR A 142 -18.04 19.32 -9.99
N MET A 143 -18.35 19.09 -8.70
CA MET A 143 -19.66 18.60 -8.26
C MET A 143 -20.79 19.49 -8.78
N HIS A 144 -20.61 20.81 -8.74
CA HIS A 144 -21.61 21.76 -9.20
C HIS A 144 -21.99 21.54 -10.68
N ASN A 145 -21.05 21.09 -11.53
CA ASN A 145 -21.35 20.74 -12.92
C ASN A 145 -22.32 19.54 -13.02
N MET A 146 -22.20 18.56 -12.13
CA MET A 146 -23.17 17.45 -12.07
C MET A 146 -24.54 17.93 -11.59
N VAL A 147 -24.57 18.87 -10.64
CA VAL A 147 -25.82 19.51 -10.19
C VAL A 147 -26.51 20.25 -11.35
N HIS A 148 -25.75 20.98 -12.17
CA HIS A 148 -26.26 21.65 -13.37
C HIS A 148 -26.78 20.65 -14.43
N ALA A 149 -26.12 19.51 -14.59
CA ALA A 149 -26.53 18.50 -15.58
C ALA A 149 -27.77 17.70 -15.14
N MET A 150 -27.95 17.47 -13.83
CA MET A 150 -29.00 16.60 -13.28
C MET A 150 -29.63 17.16 -11.99
N PRO A 151 -30.26 18.35 -12.03
CA PRO A 151 -30.75 19.02 -10.84
C PRO A 151 -31.80 18.20 -10.07
N GLU A 152 -32.67 17.48 -10.79
CA GLU A 152 -33.74 16.65 -10.21
C GLU A 152 -33.23 15.47 -9.37
N THR A 153 -32.04 14.95 -9.67
CA THR A 153 -31.46 13.84 -8.89
C THR A 153 -30.83 14.37 -7.61
N PHE A 154 -30.13 15.50 -7.71
CA PHE A 154 -29.48 16.13 -6.56
C PHE A 154 -30.49 16.80 -5.61
N SER A 155 -31.64 17.27 -6.11
CA SER A 155 -32.71 17.84 -5.27
C SER A 155 -33.28 16.82 -4.29
N ARG A 156 -33.30 15.53 -4.68
CA ARG A 156 -33.72 14.41 -3.80
C ARG A 156 -32.67 14.04 -2.77
N LEU A 157 -31.38 14.23 -3.07
CA LEU A 157 -30.26 13.86 -2.20
C LEU A 157 -29.93 14.97 -1.18
N PHE A 158 -29.99 16.24 -1.61
CA PHE A 158 -29.50 17.41 -0.86
C PHE A 158 -30.55 18.50 -0.65
N SER A 159 -31.81 18.30 -1.04
CA SER A 159 -32.90 19.29 -1.11
C SER A 159 -32.89 20.24 -2.32
N ALA A 160 -34.08 20.75 -2.66
CA ALA A 160 -34.27 21.73 -3.73
C ALA A 160 -33.60 23.08 -3.44
N GLN A 161 -33.62 23.53 -2.18
CA GLN A 161 -33.04 24.82 -1.78
C GLN A 161 -31.51 24.84 -1.95
N TRP A 162 -30.84 23.73 -1.61
CA TRP A 162 -29.41 23.60 -1.83
C TRP A 162 -29.07 23.60 -3.33
N VAL A 163 -29.84 22.87 -4.15
CA VAL A 163 -29.64 22.86 -5.61
C VAL A 163 -29.80 24.26 -6.19
N GLU A 164 -30.85 24.98 -5.80
CA GLU A 164 -31.08 26.36 -6.23
C GLU A 164 -29.94 27.30 -5.79
N HIS A 165 -29.42 27.13 -4.58
CA HIS A 165 -28.25 27.88 -4.12
C HIS A 165 -27.02 27.60 -4.97
N VAL A 166 -26.72 26.32 -5.26
CA VAL A 166 -25.57 25.93 -6.07
C VAL A 166 -25.71 26.44 -7.51
N THR A 167 -26.88 26.29 -8.13
CA THR A 167 -27.09 26.76 -9.52
C THR A 167 -27.12 28.27 -9.63
N ALA A 168 -27.51 29.00 -8.58
CA ALA A 168 -27.47 30.46 -8.54
C ALA A 168 -26.06 31.04 -8.28
N THR A 169 -25.19 30.29 -7.60
CA THR A 169 -23.85 30.76 -7.18
C THR A 169 -22.70 30.22 -8.04
N THR A 170 -22.96 29.23 -8.91
CA THR A 170 -21.94 28.59 -9.74
C THR A 170 -22.36 28.49 -11.20
N GLU A 171 -21.38 28.52 -12.11
CA GLU A 171 -21.62 28.41 -13.55
C GLU A 171 -21.38 26.98 -14.07
N PRO A 172 -22.17 26.50 -15.05
CA PRO A 172 -21.96 25.20 -15.66
C PRO A 172 -20.67 25.15 -16.50
N LYS A 173 -20.03 23.98 -16.56
CA LYS A 173 -18.77 23.71 -17.29
C LYS A 173 -17.59 24.55 -16.77
N THR A 174 -17.52 24.72 -15.46
CA THR A 174 -16.44 25.45 -14.79
C THR A 174 -15.79 24.60 -13.70
N LEU A 175 -14.56 24.92 -13.31
CA LEU A 175 -13.93 24.46 -12.08
C LEU A 175 -14.13 25.54 -11.03
N TYR A 176 -14.83 25.20 -9.94
CA TYR A 176 -15.00 26.10 -8.81
C TYR A 176 -13.85 25.90 -7.83
N PHE A 177 -13.04 26.93 -7.62
CA PHE A 177 -11.91 26.90 -6.73
C PHE A 177 -11.78 28.21 -5.96
N ARG A 178 -11.90 28.15 -4.63
CA ARG A 178 -11.71 29.28 -3.72
C ARG A 178 -12.57 30.50 -4.07
N GLY A 179 -13.83 30.29 -4.45
CA GLY A 179 -14.73 31.39 -4.84
C GLY A 179 -14.55 31.89 -6.27
N HIS A 180 -13.64 31.31 -7.05
CA HIS A 180 -13.44 31.65 -8.45
C HIS A 180 -13.84 30.48 -9.36
N SER A 181 -14.51 30.80 -10.46
CA SER A 181 -14.90 29.85 -11.49
C SER A 181 -13.94 29.96 -12.68
N TYR A 182 -13.37 28.83 -13.11
CA TYR A 182 -12.50 28.75 -14.28
C TYR A 182 -13.15 27.89 -15.36
N HIS A 183 -13.27 28.36 -16.60
CA HIS A 183 -13.86 27.58 -17.69
C HIS A 183 -12.98 26.39 -18.10
N ILE A 184 -13.63 25.28 -18.45
CA ILE A 184 -13.03 24.01 -18.91
C ILE A 184 -13.15 23.88 -20.43
#